data_AF-A0A812LYM8-F1
#
_entry.id   AF-A0A812LYM8-F1
#
_cell.length_a   1.000
_cell.length_b   1.000
_cell.length_c   1.000
_cell.angle_alpha   90.00
_cell.angle_beta   90.00
_cell.angle_gamma   90.00
#
_symmetry.space_group_name_H-M   'P 1'
#
loop_
_entity.id
_entity.type
_entity.pdbx_description
1 polymer ?
#
loop_
_entity_poly.entity_id
_entity_poly.type
_entity_poly.pdbx_seq_one_letter_code
_entity_poly.pdbx_strand_id
1 'polypeptide(L)'
;DLCYWDWSAPIALSTESLEPGKFQGRGDGQLVVKLPIGEGLSATPNMCEFALRAIQKELKRSVKLLGEMDSGEADLTELFAQHNFFQRYRHYIQFDFLTKEEEIMDEWLSWGQTQIQELLQHCESMNDNKVTLRPWPCLVDFKDGDWPHARAIFIGIHRQRMEGEDPATKQIIDFREIMVKFLVKISAWPEAERYQNQLELLIRPVSQEHLKDWLRHQQAGLVVPVPPREENDDILPLDGEEVS
;
A
#
# COMPACT_ATOMS: atom_id res chain seq x y z
N ASP A 1 -9.22 4.85 -25.87
CA ASP A 1 -8.73 5.60 -24.70
C ASP A 1 -9.04 4.77 -23.45
N LEU A 2 -8.04 4.51 -22.61
CA LEU A 2 -8.20 3.67 -21.41
C LEU A 2 -9.12 4.32 -20.37
N CYS A 3 -9.30 5.65 -20.39
CA CYS A 3 -10.20 6.34 -19.47
C CYS A 3 -11.67 5.91 -19.59
N TYR A 4 -12.07 5.49 -20.79
CA TYR A 4 -13.43 5.04 -21.10
C TYR A 4 -13.51 3.53 -21.29
N TRP A 5 -12.45 2.80 -20.96
CA TRP A 5 -12.42 1.35 -21.07
C TRP A 5 -13.40 0.72 -20.09
N ASP A 6 -14.09 -0.32 -20.52
CA ASP A 6 -14.85 -1.19 -19.61
C ASP A 6 -13.87 -2.08 -18.86
N TRP A 7 -13.52 -1.68 -17.63
CA TRP A 7 -12.53 -2.37 -16.79
C TRP A 7 -12.95 -3.78 -16.35
N SER A 8 -14.18 -4.20 -16.63
CA SER A 8 -14.59 -5.60 -16.50
C SER A 8 -14.10 -6.47 -17.67
N ALA A 9 -13.81 -5.86 -18.82
CA ALA A 9 -13.28 -6.53 -20.00
C ALA A 9 -11.75 -6.63 -19.94
N PRO A 10 -11.16 -7.80 -20.24
CA PRO A 10 -9.71 -7.96 -20.27
C PRO A 10 -9.09 -7.17 -21.42
N ILE A 11 -7.91 -6.59 -21.19
CA ILE A 11 -7.09 -5.96 -22.21
C ILE A 11 -6.17 -7.03 -22.81
N ALA A 12 -6.30 -7.29 -24.11
CA ALA A 12 -5.45 -8.25 -24.83
C ALA A 12 -5.01 -7.66 -26.17
N LEU A 13 -3.79 -8.00 -26.59
CA LEU A 13 -3.24 -7.57 -27.88
C LEU A 13 -3.57 -8.55 -29.03
N SER A 14 -3.83 -9.82 -28.72
CA SER A 14 -4.21 -10.86 -29.68
C SER A 14 -5.62 -11.39 -29.40
N THR A 15 -6.35 -11.73 -30.46
CA THR A 15 -7.70 -12.30 -30.38
C THR A 15 -7.70 -13.72 -29.83
N GLU A 16 -6.63 -14.48 -30.06
CA GLU A 16 -6.44 -15.85 -29.54
C GLU A 16 -6.47 -15.90 -28.01
N SER A 17 -6.00 -14.85 -27.34
CA SER A 17 -6.02 -14.75 -25.88
C SER A 17 -7.40 -14.38 -25.31
N LEU A 18 -8.40 -14.07 -26.13
CA LEU A 18 -9.75 -13.66 -25.72
C LEU A 18 -10.78 -14.81 -25.77
N GLU A 19 -10.42 -16.00 -26.23
CA GLU A 19 -11.34 -17.14 -26.37
C GLU A 19 -12.06 -17.49 -25.04
N PRO A 20 -13.41 -17.45 -25.01
CA PRO A 20 -14.19 -17.68 -23.80
C PRO A 20 -14.16 -19.17 -23.40
N GLY A 21 -13.81 -19.44 -22.14
CA GLY A 21 -13.79 -20.80 -21.56
C GLY A 21 -12.46 -21.22 -20.93
N LYS A 22 -11.39 -20.43 -21.07
CA LYS A 22 -10.05 -20.75 -20.52
C LYS A 22 -9.57 -19.83 -19.39
N PHE A 23 -10.36 -18.84 -18.98
CA PHE A 23 -9.98 -17.89 -17.93
C PHE A 23 -10.56 -18.27 -16.57
N GLN A 24 -9.70 -18.59 -15.60
CA GLN A 24 -10.03 -18.80 -14.18
C GLN A 24 -9.68 -17.57 -13.31
N GLY A 25 -9.58 -16.36 -13.88
CA GLY A 25 -9.41 -15.16 -13.06
C GLY A 25 -10.73 -14.72 -12.45
N ARG A 26 -10.68 -14.15 -11.24
CA ARG A 26 -11.85 -13.60 -10.54
C ARG A 26 -12.54 -12.57 -11.45
N GLY A 27 -13.74 -12.90 -11.92
CA GLY A 27 -14.49 -12.12 -12.90
C GLY A 27 -15.11 -10.83 -12.38
N ASP A 28 -14.83 -10.42 -11.13
CA ASP A 28 -15.47 -9.25 -10.53
C ASP A 28 -14.41 -8.21 -10.13
N GLY A 29 -14.40 -7.06 -10.82
CA GLY A 29 -13.80 -5.82 -10.32
C GLY A 29 -12.28 -5.67 -10.41
N GLN A 30 -11.57 -6.48 -11.20
CA GLN A 30 -10.10 -6.41 -11.31
C GLN A 30 -9.63 -6.18 -12.76
N LEU A 31 -8.64 -5.30 -12.94
CA LEU A 31 -7.99 -5.08 -14.23
C LEU A 31 -7.18 -6.33 -14.62
N VAL A 32 -7.53 -6.92 -15.76
CA VAL A 32 -6.84 -8.05 -16.36
C VAL A 32 -6.17 -7.60 -17.65
N VAL A 33 -4.84 -7.62 -17.68
CA VAL A 33 -4.04 -7.43 -18.91
C VAL A 33 -3.46 -8.77 -19.32
N LYS A 34 -3.75 -9.25 -20.53
CA LYS A 34 -3.28 -10.55 -21.03
C LYS A 34 -1.98 -10.40 -21.83
N LEU A 35 -1.02 -11.28 -21.55
CA LEU A 35 0.20 -11.39 -22.33
C LEU A 35 -0.11 -11.91 -23.75
N PRO A 36 0.60 -11.43 -24.79
CA PRO A 36 0.32 -11.79 -26.19
C PRO A 36 0.87 -13.18 -26.59
N ILE A 37 1.06 -14.08 -25.62
CA ILE A 37 1.71 -15.38 -25.83
C ILE A 37 0.80 -16.49 -25.32
N GLY A 38 0.56 -17.48 -26.19
CA GLY A 38 -0.20 -18.68 -25.87
C GLY A 38 -1.61 -18.36 -25.38
N GLU A 39 -2.02 -19.00 -24.27
CA GLU A 39 -3.38 -18.86 -23.72
C GLU A 39 -3.66 -17.52 -23.03
N GLY A 40 -2.67 -16.62 -22.97
CA GLY A 40 -2.83 -15.28 -22.42
C GLY A 40 -2.88 -15.25 -20.89
N LEU A 41 -1.72 -15.44 -20.26
CA LEU A 41 -1.55 -15.25 -18.82
C LEU A 41 -1.83 -13.79 -18.42
N SER A 42 -2.37 -13.58 -17.22
CA SER A 42 -2.55 -12.24 -16.68
C SER A 42 -1.21 -11.64 -16.28
N ALA A 43 -0.89 -10.46 -16.81
CA ALA A 43 0.23 -9.62 -16.42
C ALA A 43 -0.08 -8.81 -15.13
N THR A 44 -1.32 -8.83 -14.65
CA THR A 44 -1.77 -8.09 -13.47
C THR A 44 -2.39 -9.03 -12.42
N PRO A 45 -1.71 -10.11 -11.99
CA PRO A 45 -2.28 -11.10 -11.08
C PRO A 45 -2.55 -10.56 -9.66
N ASN A 46 -1.79 -9.53 -9.25
CA ASN A 46 -1.88 -8.92 -7.92
C ASN A 46 -2.74 -7.65 -7.90
N MET A 47 -3.55 -7.42 -8.95
CA MET A 47 -4.41 -6.24 -8.98
C MET A 47 -5.55 -6.37 -7.97
N CYS A 48 -5.70 -5.37 -7.10
CA CYS A 48 -6.86 -5.23 -6.22
C CYS A 48 -7.75 -4.06 -6.69
N GLU A 49 -9.00 -3.98 -6.24
CA GLU A 49 -9.91 -2.89 -6.61
C GLU A 49 -9.37 -1.55 -6.13
N PHE A 50 -8.71 -1.49 -4.98
CA PHE A 50 -8.02 -0.28 -4.54
C PHE A 50 -7.02 0.20 -5.61
N ALA A 51 -6.12 -0.67 -6.07
CA ALA A 51 -5.12 -0.34 -7.08
C ALA A 51 -5.78 0.09 -8.41
N LEU A 52 -6.82 -0.62 -8.86
CA LEU A 52 -7.59 -0.26 -10.05
C LEU A 52 -8.19 1.15 -9.94
N ARG A 53 -8.84 1.48 -8.82
CA ARG A 53 -9.38 2.82 -8.57
C ARG A 53 -8.29 3.90 -8.56
N ALA A 54 -7.06 3.55 -8.18
CA ALA A 54 -5.92 4.48 -8.26
C ALA A 54 -5.55 4.76 -9.71
N ILE A 55 -5.41 3.70 -10.52
CA ILE A 55 -5.10 3.77 -11.94
C ILE A 55 -6.16 4.60 -12.68
N GLN A 56 -7.44 4.33 -12.44
CA GLN A 56 -8.55 5.09 -13.04
C GLN A 56 -8.51 6.57 -12.68
N LYS A 57 -8.16 6.92 -11.43
CA LYS A 57 -8.04 8.32 -10.99
C LYS A 57 -6.86 9.02 -11.65
N GLU A 58 -5.70 8.36 -11.75
CA GLU A 58 -4.52 8.94 -12.41
C GLU A 58 -4.74 9.07 -13.92
N LEU A 59 -5.37 8.10 -14.59
CA LEU A 59 -5.72 8.21 -16.01
C LEU A 59 -6.64 9.40 -16.28
N LYS A 60 -7.68 9.59 -15.45
CA LYS A 60 -8.58 10.76 -15.53
C LYS A 60 -7.84 12.08 -15.31
N ARG A 61 -6.91 12.12 -14.33
CA ARG A 61 -6.05 13.28 -14.10
C ARG A 61 -5.20 13.58 -15.34
N SER A 62 -4.61 12.56 -15.95
CA SER A 62 -3.78 12.72 -17.15
C SER A 62 -4.56 13.26 -18.33
N VAL A 63 -5.76 12.74 -18.60
CA VAL A 63 -6.62 13.27 -19.70
C VAL A 63 -6.99 14.73 -19.46
N LYS A 64 -7.29 15.10 -18.21
CA LYS A 64 -7.56 16.50 -17.86
C LYS A 64 -6.34 17.39 -18.14
N LEU A 65 -5.15 17.00 -17.66
CA LEU A 65 -3.91 17.76 -17.87
C LEU A 65 -3.55 17.87 -19.34
N LEU A 66 -3.73 16.81 -20.13
CA LEU A 66 -3.49 16.86 -21.57
C LEU A 66 -4.43 17.87 -22.26
N GLY A 67 -5.70 17.96 -21.85
CA GLY A 67 -6.62 18.98 -22.36
C GLY A 67 -6.21 20.41 -21.96
N GLU A 68 -5.71 20.60 -20.74
CA GLU A 68 -5.16 21.90 -20.28
C GLU A 68 -3.84 22.25 -20.99
N MET A 69 -3.04 21.26 -21.38
CA MET A 69 -1.85 21.47 -22.20
C MET A 69 -2.21 21.91 -23.62
N ASP A 70 -3.25 21.32 -24.22
CA ASP A 70 -3.75 21.72 -25.54
C ASP A 70 -4.29 23.16 -25.55
N SER A 71 -4.80 23.67 -24.42
CA SER A 71 -5.21 25.07 -24.23
C SER A 71 -4.06 26.01 -23.80
N GLY A 72 -2.87 25.47 -23.51
CA GLY A 72 -1.70 26.23 -23.04
C GLY A 72 -1.75 26.63 -21.57
N GLU A 73 -2.62 26.01 -20.76
CA GLU A 73 -2.83 26.29 -19.33
C GLU A 73 -1.99 25.40 -18.41
N ALA A 74 -1.42 24.30 -18.92
CA ALA A 74 -0.57 23.39 -18.17
C ALA A 74 0.71 23.01 -18.96
N ASP A 75 1.77 22.63 -18.25
CA ASP A 75 3.03 22.15 -18.83
C ASP A 75 3.22 20.63 -18.65
N LEU A 76 4.03 20.02 -19.52
CA LEU A 76 4.38 18.60 -19.46
C LEU A 76 5.04 18.23 -18.13
N THR A 77 5.73 19.17 -17.48
CA THR A 77 6.30 18.97 -16.14
C THR A 77 5.24 18.66 -15.09
N GLU A 78 4.03 19.19 -15.22
CA GLU A 78 2.93 18.94 -14.28
C GLU A 78 2.37 17.52 -14.42
N LEU A 79 2.36 16.98 -15.65
CA LEU A 79 1.97 15.61 -15.93
C LEU A 79 2.91 14.61 -15.22
N PHE A 80 4.22 14.85 -15.32
CA PHE A 80 5.26 14.01 -14.71
C PHE A 80 5.68 14.42 -13.30
N ALA A 81 4.98 15.37 -12.68
CA ALA A 81 5.27 15.78 -11.31
C ALA A 81 5.21 14.59 -10.35
N GLN A 82 6.18 14.50 -9.44
CA GLN A 82 6.24 13.40 -8.47
C GLN A 82 5.01 13.38 -7.58
N HIS A 83 4.49 12.17 -7.34
CA HIS A 83 3.34 11.98 -6.48
C HIS A 83 3.71 12.21 -5.01
N ASN A 84 3.04 13.15 -4.35
CA ASN A 84 3.27 13.49 -2.94
C ASN A 84 2.63 12.47 -1.97
N PHE A 85 3.00 11.19 -2.09
CA PHE A 85 2.40 10.08 -1.32
C PHE A 85 2.42 10.32 0.19
N PHE A 86 3.57 10.70 0.74
CA PHE A 86 3.80 10.92 2.19
C PHE A 86 3.12 12.18 2.75
N GLN A 87 2.50 12.98 1.89
CA GLN A 87 1.72 14.16 2.29
C GLN A 87 0.23 14.01 1.97
N ARG A 88 -0.15 12.93 1.28
CA ARG A 88 -1.50 12.73 0.77
C ARG A 88 -2.48 12.19 1.82
N TYR A 89 -1.98 11.36 2.74
CA TYR A 89 -2.80 10.65 3.72
C TYR A 89 -2.50 11.16 5.13
N ARG A 90 -3.51 11.11 6.02
CA ARG A 90 -3.35 11.52 7.42
C ARG A 90 -2.68 10.43 8.27
N HIS A 91 -2.94 9.17 7.91
CA HIS A 91 -2.49 8.00 8.63
C HIS A 91 -1.83 7.02 7.67
N TYR A 92 -0.77 6.38 8.13
CA TYR A 92 -0.02 5.37 7.42
C TYR A 92 0.20 4.15 8.30
N ILE A 93 0.41 3.00 7.68
CA ILE A 93 0.95 1.81 8.32
C ILE A 93 2.35 1.61 7.77
N GLN A 94 3.32 1.49 8.68
CA GLN A 94 4.71 1.20 8.37
C GLN A 94 4.98 -0.26 8.74
N PHE A 95 5.50 -1.02 7.77
CA PHE A 95 5.99 -2.38 7.96
C PHE A 95 7.50 -2.36 7.80
N ASP A 96 8.22 -2.60 8.89
CA ASP A 96 9.67 -2.62 8.90
C ASP A 96 10.17 -4.04 8.91
N PHE A 97 10.84 -4.41 7.83
CA PHE A 97 11.52 -5.67 7.66
C PHE A 97 12.97 -5.48 8.08
N LEU A 98 13.39 -6.23 9.10
CA LEU A 98 14.69 -6.11 9.75
C LEU A 98 15.40 -7.45 9.68
N THR A 99 16.66 -7.45 9.23
CA THR A 99 17.49 -8.66 9.15
C THR A 99 18.93 -8.39 9.55
N LYS A 100 19.62 -9.44 10.04
CA LYS A 100 21.07 -9.40 10.30
C LYS A 100 21.92 -9.72 9.08
N GLU A 101 21.34 -10.44 8.12
CA GLU A 101 22.02 -10.87 6.90
C GLU A 101 21.28 -10.33 5.66
N GLU A 102 22.04 -9.81 4.70
CA GLU A 102 21.50 -9.24 3.45
C GLU A 102 20.84 -10.29 2.57
N GLU A 103 21.44 -11.49 2.50
CA GLU A 103 20.97 -12.58 1.64
C GLU A 103 19.53 -13.02 1.97
N ILE A 104 19.15 -12.96 3.25
CA ILE A 104 17.80 -13.32 3.71
C ILE A 104 16.79 -12.21 3.40
N MET A 105 17.24 -10.96 3.27
CA MET A 105 16.36 -9.80 3.19
C MET A 105 15.41 -9.87 2.00
N ASP A 106 15.91 -10.30 0.84
CA ASP A 106 15.09 -10.37 -0.37
C ASP A 106 14.05 -11.51 -0.30
N GLU A 107 14.40 -12.66 0.29
CA GLU A 107 13.46 -13.76 0.52
C GLU A 107 12.37 -13.35 1.53
N TRP A 108 12.79 -12.72 2.64
CA TRP A 108 11.89 -12.26 3.69
C TRP A 108 10.92 -11.18 3.19
N LEU A 109 11.41 -10.23 2.40
CA LEU A 109 10.58 -9.23 1.75
C LEU A 109 9.62 -9.82 0.74
N SER A 110 10.06 -10.79 -0.07
CA SER A 110 9.19 -11.45 -1.05
C SER A 110 8.00 -12.15 -0.38
N TRP A 111 8.27 -12.87 0.71
CA TRP A 111 7.23 -13.45 1.55
C TRP A 111 6.32 -12.37 2.14
N GLY A 112 6.91 -11.34 2.75
CA GLY A 112 6.18 -10.22 3.34
C GLY A 112 5.27 -9.48 2.38
N GLN A 113 5.75 -9.18 1.18
CA GLN A 113 4.98 -8.53 0.11
C GLN A 113 3.78 -9.36 -0.32
N THR A 114 3.95 -10.69 -0.42
CA THR A 114 2.84 -11.61 -0.73
C THR A 114 1.78 -11.56 0.36
N GLN A 115 2.18 -11.60 1.64
CA GLN A 115 1.24 -11.52 2.75
C GLN A 115 0.56 -10.14 2.86
N ILE A 116 1.29 -9.05 2.56
CA ILE A 116 0.72 -7.68 2.50
C ILE A 116 -0.31 -7.61 1.37
N GLN A 117 -0.04 -8.19 0.22
CA GLN A 117 -0.98 -8.24 -0.90
C GLN A 117 -2.28 -8.96 -0.52
N GLU A 118 -2.19 -10.08 0.19
CA GLU A 118 -3.37 -10.78 0.72
C GLU A 118 -4.11 -9.95 1.77
N LEU A 119 -3.40 -9.24 2.64
CA LEU A 119 -3.98 -8.31 3.62
C LEU A 119 -4.77 -7.19 2.94
N LEU A 120 -4.23 -6.61 1.87
CA LEU A 120 -4.90 -5.56 1.08
C LEU A 120 -6.22 -6.09 0.50
N GLN A 121 -6.21 -7.29 -0.07
CA GLN A 121 -7.39 -7.95 -0.61
C GLN A 121 -8.41 -8.30 0.48
N HIS A 122 -7.96 -8.74 1.65
CA HIS A 122 -8.85 -9.05 2.77
C HIS A 122 -9.54 -7.78 3.28
N CYS A 123 -8.78 -6.69 3.44
CA CYS A 123 -9.32 -5.39 3.83
C CYS A 123 -10.36 -4.87 2.84
N GLU A 124 -10.14 -5.07 1.54
CA GLU A 124 -11.09 -4.71 0.48
C GLU A 124 -12.42 -5.43 0.63
N SER A 125 -12.37 -6.74 0.91
CA SER A 125 -13.58 -7.55 1.09
C SER A 125 -14.38 -7.24 2.36
N MET A 126 -13.75 -6.69 3.40
CA MET A 126 -14.35 -6.53 4.73
C MET A 126 -14.98 -5.15 4.97
N ASN A 127 -14.49 -4.10 4.30
CA ASN A 127 -14.74 -2.71 4.71
C ASN A 127 -15.80 -1.94 3.93
N ASP A 128 -16.65 -2.60 3.11
CA ASP A 128 -17.74 -1.96 2.34
C ASP A 128 -17.33 -0.64 1.67
N ASN A 129 -16.08 -0.55 1.18
CA ASN A 129 -15.48 0.66 0.58
C ASN A 129 -15.35 1.91 1.48
N LYS A 130 -15.54 1.80 2.81
CA LYS A 130 -15.34 2.92 3.75
C LYS A 130 -13.88 3.35 3.84
N VAL A 131 -12.96 2.40 3.60
CA VAL A 131 -11.53 2.59 3.74
C VAL A 131 -10.81 2.05 2.53
N THR A 132 -9.90 2.85 1.99
CA THR A 132 -9.02 2.48 0.88
C THR A 132 -7.59 2.45 1.40
N LEU A 133 -6.91 1.33 1.21
CA LEU A 133 -5.48 1.19 1.47
C LEU A 133 -4.67 1.49 0.20
N ARG A 134 -3.53 2.14 0.37
CA ARG A 134 -2.68 2.64 -0.71
C ARG A 134 -1.22 2.28 -0.44
N PRO A 135 -0.72 1.13 -0.94
CA PRO A 135 0.68 0.79 -0.76
C PRO A 135 1.57 1.76 -1.56
N TRP A 136 2.70 2.14 -0.95
CA TRP A 136 3.79 2.81 -1.64
C TRP A 136 4.52 1.77 -2.52
N PRO A 137 4.77 2.05 -3.81
CA PRO A 137 5.32 1.06 -4.73
C PRO A 137 6.81 0.75 -4.50
N CYS A 138 7.53 1.58 -3.74
CA CYS A 138 8.95 1.42 -3.51
C CYS A 138 9.23 0.98 -2.07
N LEU A 139 10.29 0.21 -1.89
CA LEU A 139 10.88 -0.03 -0.58
C LEU A 139 11.65 1.21 -0.15
N VAL A 140 11.69 1.46 1.15
CA VAL A 140 12.49 2.55 1.74
C VAL A 140 13.55 1.92 2.62
N ASP A 141 14.81 1.96 2.18
CA ASP A 141 15.95 1.56 3.01
C ASP A 141 16.13 2.57 4.16
N PHE A 142 16.43 2.06 5.36
CA PHE A 142 16.72 2.90 6.52
C PHE A 142 17.82 2.28 7.39
N LYS A 143 18.36 3.06 8.32
CA LYS A 143 19.37 2.56 9.26
C LYS A 143 18.76 2.32 10.62
N ASP A 144 18.99 1.13 11.14
CA ASP A 144 18.64 0.75 12.50
C ASP A 144 19.93 0.52 13.33
N GLY A 145 19.83 0.65 14.65
CA GLY A 145 20.97 0.50 15.55
C GLY A 145 21.34 -0.96 15.80
N ASP A 146 20.33 -1.82 15.88
CA ASP A 146 20.48 -3.25 16.20
C ASP A 146 20.46 -4.12 14.94
N TRP A 147 19.88 -3.60 13.85
CA TRP A 147 19.68 -4.32 12.60
C TRP A 147 20.44 -3.68 11.42
N PRO A 148 21.46 -4.36 10.85
CA PRO A 148 22.28 -3.81 9.77
C PRO A 148 21.53 -3.67 8.44
N HIS A 149 20.50 -4.49 8.20
CA HIS A 149 19.69 -4.45 7.00
C HIS A 149 18.23 -4.19 7.38
N ALA A 150 17.70 -3.03 6.96
CA ALA A 150 16.37 -2.60 7.31
C ALA A 150 15.68 -1.94 6.11
N ARG A 151 14.49 -2.42 5.76
CA ARG A 151 13.64 -1.81 4.71
C ARG A 151 12.21 -1.66 5.20
N ALA A 152 11.59 -0.56 4.84
CA ALA A 152 10.21 -0.24 5.19
C ALA A 152 9.29 -0.30 3.97
N ILE A 153 8.09 -0.83 4.18
CA ILE A 153 6.93 -0.71 3.28
C ILE A 153 5.91 0.20 3.94
N PHE A 154 5.40 1.17 3.18
CA PHE A 154 4.38 2.11 3.66
C PHE A 154 3.04 1.86 2.99
N ILE A 155 1.96 1.92 3.77
CA ILE A 155 0.60 1.86 3.28
C ILE A 155 -0.15 3.09 3.79
N GLY A 156 -0.57 3.97 2.87
CA GLY A 156 -1.43 5.10 3.18
C GLY A 156 -2.87 4.65 3.42
N ILE A 157 -3.49 5.18 4.47
CA ILE A 157 -4.90 4.92 4.77
C ILE A 157 -5.73 6.12 4.32
N HIS A 158 -6.67 5.87 3.42
CA HIS A 158 -7.63 6.86 2.96
C HIS A 158 -9.04 6.47 3.40
N ARG A 159 -9.72 7.38 4.09
CA ARG A 159 -11.12 7.21 4.45
C ARG A 159 -11.99 7.82 3.36
N GLN A 160 -12.91 7.03 2.82
CA GLN A 160 -13.90 7.50 1.87
C GLN A 160 -15.12 7.96 2.66
N ARG A 161 -15.31 9.28 2.75
CA ARG A 161 -16.52 9.86 3.35
C ARG A 161 -17.72 9.50 2.49
N MET A 162 -18.79 8.99 3.10
CA MET A 162 -20.08 8.87 2.43
C MET A 162 -20.81 10.22 2.49
N GLU A 163 -21.56 10.57 1.44
CA GLU A 163 -22.39 11.77 1.43
C GLU A 163 -23.45 11.68 2.55
N GLY A 164 -23.52 12.73 3.39
CA GLY A 164 -24.45 12.79 4.52
C GLY A 164 -23.86 12.39 5.88
N GLU A 165 -22.60 11.96 5.94
CA GLU A 165 -21.93 11.63 7.21
C GLU A 165 -21.43 12.91 7.91
N ASP A 166 -21.80 13.08 9.18
CA ASP A 166 -21.45 14.27 9.96
C ASP A 166 -19.92 14.37 10.12
N PRO A 167 -19.28 15.51 9.75
CA PRO A 167 -17.83 15.70 9.86
C PRO A 167 -17.25 15.47 11.27
N ALA A 168 -18.08 15.48 12.32
CA ALA A 168 -17.68 15.22 13.70
C ALA A 168 -17.64 13.72 14.08
N THR A 169 -18.20 12.82 13.27
CA THR A 169 -18.25 11.39 13.60
C THR A 169 -16.85 10.78 13.49
N LYS A 170 -16.20 10.57 14.65
CA LYS A 170 -14.90 9.90 14.72
C LYS A 170 -15.09 8.40 14.52
N GLN A 171 -15.21 7.97 13.26
CA GLN A 171 -15.26 6.55 12.94
C GLN A 171 -13.88 5.93 13.20
N ILE A 172 -13.83 5.07 14.22
CA ILE A 172 -12.67 4.24 14.53
C ILE A 172 -12.75 3.03 13.61
N ILE A 173 -11.74 2.86 12.77
CA ILE A 173 -11.60 1.67 11.94
C ILE A 173 -10.70 0.72 12.70
N ASP A 174 -11.25 -0.42 13.09
CA ASP A 174 -10.50 -1.43 13.81
C ASP A 174 -9.75 -2.32 12.82
N PHE A 175 -8.42 -2.16 12.77
CA PHE A 175 -7.54 -3.01 11.95
C PHE A 175 -7.06 -4.26 12.71
N ARG A 176 -7.36 -4.40 14.01
CA ARG A 176 -6.75 -5.44 14.85
C ARG A 176 -6.99 -6.85 14.31
N GLU A 177 -8.22 -7.17 13.92
CA GLU A 177 -8.54 -8.50 13.39
C GLU A 177 -7.75 -8.82 12.11
N ILE A 178 -7.64 -7.84 11.19
CA ILE A 178 -6.90 -7.97 9.94
C ILE A 178 -5.40 -8.14 10.24
N MET A 179 -4.87 -7.37 11.19
CA MET A 179 -3.46 -7.48 11.59
C MET A 179 -3.15 -8.82 12.26
N VAL A 180 -4.03 -9.33 13.13
CA VAL A 180 -3.85 -10.64 13.77
C VAL A 180 -3.79 -11.75 12.71
N LYS A 181 -4.71 -11.73 11.72
CA LYS A 181 -4.68 -12.69 10.60
C LYS A 181 -3.39 -12.59 9.80
N PHE A 182 -2.92 -11.37 9.53
CA PHE A 182 -1.64 -11.15 8.85
C PHE A 182 -0.45 -11.67 9.66
N LEU A 183 -0.42 -11.42 10.98
CA LEU A 183 0.64 -11.90 11.87
C LEU A 183 0.72 -13.43 11.91
N VAL A 184 -0.43 -14.11 11.91
CA VAL A 184 -0.47 -15.59 11.79
C VAL A 184 0.17 -16.03 10.48
N LYS A 185 -0.18 -15.42 9.35
CA LYS A 185 0.35 -15.80 8.04
C LYS A 185 1.83 -15.49 7.87
N ILE A 186 2.29 -14.31 8.32
CA ILE A 186 3.70 -13.94 8.20
C ILE A 186 4.58 -14.86 9.05
N SER A 187 4.10 -15.27 10.22
CA SER A 187 4.81 -16.21 11.10
C SER A 187 4.87 -17.64 10.55
N ALA A 188 4.02 -17.99 9.58
CA ALA A 188 4.00 -19.28 8.91
C ALA A 188 5.03 -19.40 7.78
N TRP A 189 6.02 -18.50 7.74
CA TRP A 189 7.09 -18.55 6.75
C TRP A 189 7.91 -19.84 6.93
N PRO A 190 8.04 -20.70 5.91
CA PRO A 190 8.68 -22.02 6.06
C PRO A 190 10.13 -21.96 6.55
N GLU A 191 10.86 -20.93 6.18
CA GLU A 191 12.26 -20.73 6.52
C GLU A 191 12.46 -20.02 7.87
N ALA A 192 11.40 -19.62 8.57
CA ALA A 192 11.48 -18.88 9.83
C ALA A 192 12.28 -19.63 10.92
N GLU A 193 12.17 -20.96 10.97
CA GLU A 193 12.90 -21.79 11.94
C GLU A 193 14.42 -21.74 11.72
N ARG A 194 14.86 -21.58 10.47
CA ARG A 194 16.29 -21.53 10.12
C ARG A 194 16.95 -20.22 10.55
N TYR A 195 16.16 -19.14 10.62
CA TYR A 195 16.65 -17.78 10.86
C TYR A 195 16.12 -17.18 12.17
N GLN A 196 15.84 -18.04 13.16
CA GLN A 196 15.40 -17.60 14.50
C GLN A 196 16.36 -16.56 15.09
N ASN A 197 15.80 -15.46 15.59
CA ASN A 197 16.52 -14.30 16.16
C ASN A 197 17.41 -13.52 15.17
N GLN A 198 17.25 -13.76 13.87
CA GLN A 198 17.95 -13.04 12.80
C GLN A 198 17.02 -12.18 11.94
N LEU A 199 15.71 -12.23 12.23
CA LEU A 199 14.67 -11.52 11.52
C LEU A 199 13.70 -10.91 12.51
N GLU A 200 13.24 -9.71 12.21
CA GLU A 200 12.18 -9.04 12.96
C GLU A 200 11.26 -8.31 11.96
N LEU A 201 9.97 -8.27 12.29
CA LEU A 201 8.98 -7.47 11.59
C LEU A 201 8.31 -6.56 12.60
N LEU A 202 8.43 -5.24 12.40
CA LEU A 202 7.72 -4.26 13.19
C LEU A 202 6.59 -3.66 12.37
N ILE A 203 5.41 -3.58 12.95
CA ILE A 203 4.24 -2.96 12.32
C ILE A 203 3.85 -1.77 13.19
N ARG A 204 3.86 -0.57 12.59
CA ARG A 204 3.63 0.68 13.32
C ARG A 204 2.55 1.52 12.65
N PRO A 205 1.51 1.94 13.39
CA PRO A 205 0.63 3.02 12.93
C PRO A 205 1.39 4.35 13.05
N VAL A 206 1.43 5.12 11.96
CA VAL A 206 2.20 6.38 11.91
C VAL A 206 1.29 7.52 11.44
N SER A 207 1.33 8.64 12.16
CA SER A 207 0.69 9.89 11.72
C SER A 207 1.51 10.55 10.61
N GLN A 208 0.88 11.39 9.80
CA GLN A 208 1.61 12.11 8.76
C GLN A 208 2.76 12.97 9.31
N GLU A 209 2.60 13.57 10.48
CA GLU A 209 3.62 14.44 11.10
C GLU A 209 4.85 13.63 11.51
N HIS A 210 4.64 12.53 12.26
CA HIS A 210 5.72 11.64 12.65
C HIS A 210 6.44 11.02 11.45
N LEU A 211 5.71 10.73 10.37
CA LEU A 211 6.30 10.18 9.15
C LEU A 211 7.22 11.18 8.45
N LYS A 212 6.85 12.47 8.41
CA LYS A 212 7.71 13.52 7.83
C LYS A 212 9.00 13.66 8.61
N ASP A 213 8.92 13.61 9.94
CA ASP A 213 10.11 13.71 10.78
C ASP A 213 10.98 12.46 10.68
N TRP A 214 10.38 11.27 10.62
CA TRP A 214 11.09 10.03 10.34
C TRP A 214 11.84 10.10 9.00
N LEU A 215 11.18 10.52 7.92
CA LEU A 215 11.80 10.67 6.60
C LEU A 215 12.96 11.68 6.62
N ARG A 216 12.82 12.79 7.34
CA ARG A 216 13.89 13.79 7.51
C ARG A 216 15.08 13.22 8.27
N HIS A 217 14.85 12.48 9.35
CA HIS A 217 15.91 11.84 10.13
C HIS A 217 16.67 10.80 9.29
N GLN A 218 15.96 10.03 8.46
CA GLN A 218 16.59 9.08 7.54
C GLN A 218 17.45 9.79 6.48
N GLN A 219 16.96 10.88 5.89
CA GLN A 219 17.74 11.69 4.95
C GLN A 219 18.98 12.32 5.59
N ALA A 220 18.91 12.66 6.88
CA ALA A 220 20.03 13.15 7.66
C ALA A 220 21.02 12.05 8.10
N GLY A 221 20.71 10.78 7.81
CA GLY A 221 21.54 9.64 8.20
C GLY A 221 21.54 9.36 9.72
N LEU A 222 20.55 9.90 10.44
CA LEU A 222 20.39 9.67 11.88
C LEU A 222 19.74 8.30 12.09
N VAL A 223 20.40 7.44 12.85
CA VAL A 223 19.78 6.22 13.38
C VAL A 223 18.72 6.70 14.36
N VAL A 224 17.45 6.62 13.96
CA VAL A 224 16.33 6.92 14.86
C VAL A 224 16.42 5.85 15.95
N PRO A 225 16.66 6.21 17.22
CA PRO A 225 16.57 5.23 18.29
C PRO A 225 15.18 4.63 18.21
N VAL A 226 15.06 3.30 18.27
CA VAL A 226 13.76 2.65 18.50
C VAL A 226 13.14 3.41 19.68
N PRO A 227 12.01 4.11 19.52
CA PRO A 227 11.37 4.74 20.66
C PRO A 227 11.17 3.62 21.68
N PRO A 228 11.53 3.84 22.96
CA PRO A 228 11.46 2.80 23.97
C PRO A 228 10.09 2.12 23.86
N ARG A 229 10.07 0.78 23.86
CA ARG A 229 8.81 0.00 23.85
C ARG A 229 8.03 0.43 25.09
N GLU A 230 7.16 1.42 24.95
CA GLU A 230 6.26 1.81 26.01
C GLU A 230 5.26 0.66 26.16
N GLU A 231 5.38 -0.08 27.25
CA GLU A 231 4.56 -1.25 27.60
C GLU A 231 3.05 -0.93 27.78
N ASN A 232 2.53 0.20 27.29
CA ASN A 232 1.16 0.65 27.56
C ASN A 232 0.38 1.31 26.41
N ASP A 233 0.82 1.22 25.15
CA ASP A 233 0.13 1.88 24.01
C ASP A 233 -0.94 1.01 23.31
N ASP A 234 -1.80 0.35 24.08
CA ASP A 234 -3.13 -0.09 23.59
C ASP A 234 -4.17 1.05 23.60
N ILE A 235 -3.77 2.27 23.96
CA ILE A 235 -4.65 3.44 24.00
C ILE A 235 -3.90 4.66 23.47
N LEU A 236 -4.28 5.13 22.28
CA LEU A 236 -3.86 6.44 21.77
C LEU A 236 -4.31 7.55 22.74
N PRO A 237 -3.40 8.33 23.36
CA PRO A 237 -3.79 9.46 24.20
C PRO A 237 -4.34 10.58 23.31
N LEU A 238 -5.44 11.18 23.75
CA LEU A 238 -5.87 12.50 23.31
C LEU A 238 -5.42 13.49 24.38
N ASP A 239 -4.39 14.26 24.09
CA ASP A 239 -4.10 15.43 24.89
C ASP A 239 -5.18 16.49 24.71
N GLY A 240 -5.59 17.07 25.85
CA GLY A 240 -5.98 18.47 25.95
C GLY A 240 -7.47 18.76 26.14
N GLU A 241 -7.97 18.58 27.37
CA GLU A 241 -8.91 19.56 27.94
C GLU A 241 -8.13 20.43 28.95
N GLU A 242 -7.72 21.62 28.51
CA GLU A 242 -7.74 22.81 29.36
C GLU A 242 -9.05 23.53 29.05
N VAL A 243 -9.99 23.57 29.99
CA VAL A 243 -10.95 24.68 30.10
C VAL A 243 -11.31 24.93 31.57
N SER A 244 -10.87 26.10 32.04
CA SER A 244 -11.37 26.95 33.15
C SER A 244 -11.31 26.47 34.60
#